data_AF-A0A9P9E2C8-F1
#
_entry.id   AF-A0A9P9E2C8-F1
#
_cell.length_a   1.000
_cell.length_b   1.000
_cell.length_c   1.000
_cell.angle_alpha   90.00
_cell.angle_beta   90.00
_cell.angle_gamma   90.00
#
_symmetry.space_group_name_H-M   'P 1'
#
loop_
_entity.id
_entity.type
_entity.pdbx_description
1 polymer ?
#
loop_
_entity_poly.entity_id
_entity_poly.type
_entity_poly.pdbx_seq_one_letter_code
_entity_poly.pdbx_strand_id
1 'polypeptide(L)'
;MNEHTPPLTPDNHSSGSAQQSRTATESRISVKGKAINPAVIHSNAMVSHPQCNILISDGVSRASSIVSVQPSTSSVLGNNRPTHDPTIPLHSEIQGAFHSSSSILSSPAPSKMENFRFAERALEEDSATRSNEHIEFKPFQYRELLRTPIQIIYGQDRKDTYTVHLELLRCYSRVVHSLFDSAEEKAIQYQQATKLRKDLKNLLPPKTATEEFDKSKANQALTIIHRLIKSYPLIEYQKRIQNLISTYLDQAFADKANHQVPPTSGSTKKKSLYQEEAIEHRLQHLSIPGVLVVGQGVFEILRRIKLKEKELATQDRAKAAAQRNIYLPNTEESTLNSVVHWIYRGELRFENASNLCKVQSLAEELSIRDLAESCLSKLYTSARDALKRCYDEGIGIQTLLIGSEGTEVLSPTSLNSTQPNNMFHTVFMHALTTENAPDLLQELVADSIAFEGDSGLYDLLEKYIKPSMQSRIVRKLLTKGSIRTFATAKVEPDE
;
A
#
# COMPACT_ATOMS: atom_id res chain seq x y z
N MET A 1 13.88 -41.15 56.77
CA MET A 1 12.96 -41.08 57.94
C MET A 1 11.77 -40.22 57.52
N ASN A 2 10.65 -40.91 57.29
CA ASN A 2 9.23 -40.51 57.16
C ASN A 2 8.92 -39.27 56.28
N GLU A 3 8.49 -39.38 55.02
CA GLU A 3 7.25 -39.98 54.47
C GLU A 3 5.95 -39.55 55.18
N HIS A 4 5.12 -38.76 54.48
CA HIS A 4 3.66 -38.90 54.52
C HIS A 4 2.97 -38.27 53.30
N THR A 5 2.50 -39.15 52.42
CA THR A 5 1.46 -39.00 51.39
C THR A 5 0.06 -39.12 52.01
N PRO A 6 -1.00 -38.56 51.38
CA PRO A 6 -2.29 -39.29 51.34
C PRO A 6 -3.02 -39.08 49.97
N PRO A 7 -4.21 -39.68 49.71
CA PRO A 7 -4.34 -40.96 49.01
C PRO A 7 -5.18 -40.88 47.72
N LEU A 8 -5.18 -41.98 46.98
CA LEU A 8 -5.91 -42.25 45.73
C LEU A 8 -7.16 -43.12 45.94
N THR A 9 -8.06 -43.07 44.94
CA THR A 9 -9.12 -44.03 44.50
C THR A 9 -10.47 -44.05 45.25
N PRO A 10 -11.62 -44.43 44.60
CA PRO A 10 -11.71 -45.35 43.45
C PRO A 10 -12.65 -45.03 42.28
N ASP A 11 -12.48 -45.89 41.27
CA ASP A 11 -13.19 -46.12 40.02
C ASP A 11 -14.71 -46.25 40.13
N ASN A 12 -15.40 -45.91 39.04
CA ASN A 12 -16.53 -46.72 38.57
C ASN A 12 -16.74 -46.58 37.06
N HIS A 13 -16.74 -47.74 36.40
CA HIS A 13 -17.18 -47.98 35.04
C HIS A 13 -18.70 -47.72 34.87
N SER A 14 -19.15 -47.25 33.70
CA SER A 14 -20.09 -47.99 32.84
C SER A 14 -20.46 -47.24 31.56
N SER A 15 -20.15 -47.89 30.44
CA SER A 15 -20.86 -48.04 29.16
C SER A 15 -22.16 -47.26 28.88
N GLY A 16 -22.31 -46.77 27.64
CA GLY A 16 -23.63 -46.43 27.10
C GLY A 16 -23.65 -45.60 25.81
N SER A 17 -23.50 -46.27 24.67
CA SER A 17 -23.78 -45.77 23.31
C SER A 17 -25.26 -45.48 23.05
N ALA A 18 -25.60 -44.38 22.38
CA ALA A 18 -26.74 -44.29 21.45
C ALA A 18 -26.72 -42.99 20.60
N GLN A 19 -26.83 -43.19 19.29
CA GLN A 19 -27.25 -42.18 18.29
C GLN A 19 -28.69 -41.73 18.55
N GLN A 20 -29.04 -40.48 18.22
CA GLN A 20 -30.15 -40.13 17.30
C GLN A 20 -30.41 -38.61 17.22
N SER A 21 -30.39 -38.14 15.96
CA SER A 21 -31.39 -37.29 15.29
C SER A 21 -32.13 -36.20 16.07
N ARG A 22 -31.94 -34.94 15.65
CA ARG A 22 -32.89 -33.84 15.91
C ARG A 22 -33.43 -33.28 14.60
N THR A 23 -34.72 -33.52 14.37
CA THR A 23 -35.57 -32.79 13.42
C THR A 23 -36.45 -31.80 14.17
N ALA A 24 -36.91 -30.79 13.43
CA ALA A 24 -37.63 -29.60 13.85
C ALA A 24 -39.03 -29.85 14.42
N THR A 25 -39.54 -28.91 15.23
CA THR A 25 -40.99 -28.62 15.30
C THR A 25 -41.24 -27.17 15.71
N GLU A 26 -42.04 -26.48 14.90
CA GLU A 26 -42.65 -25.18 15.13
C GLU A 26 -43.69 -25.23 16.26
N SER A 27 -43.95 -24.09 16.91
CA SER A 27 -45.17 -23.90 17.70
C SER A 27 -45.60 -22.43 17.66
N ARG A 28 -46.68 -22.17 16.91
CA ARG A 28 -47.52 -20.96 16.96
C ARG A 28 -48.26 -20.88 18.31
N ILE A 29 -48.33 -19.69 18.89
CA ILE A 29 -49.36 -19.35 19.87
C ILE A 29 -50.13 -18.13 19.37
N SER A 30 -51.46 -18.28 19.35
CA SER A 30 -52.49 -17.34 18.95
C SER A 30 -53.21 -16.84 20.20
N VAL A 31 -53.43 -15.53 20.35
CA VAL A 31 -54.40 -14.97 21.30
C VAL A 31 -55.11 -13.75 20.68
N LYS A 32 -56.45 -13.89 20.55
CA LYS A 32 -57.47 -12.84 20.29
C LYS A 32 -57.42 -11.79 21.41
N GLY A 33 -57.52 -10.47 21.24
CA GLY A 33 -58.48 -9.69 20.48
C GLY A 33 -59.50 -9.03 21.43
N LYS A 34 -59.45 -7.69 21.63
CA LYS A 34 -60.61 -6.84 21.94
C LYS A 34 -60.27 -5.34 21.89
N ALA A 35 -61.05 -4.59 21.11
CA ALA A 35 -61.07 -3.13 21.00
C ALA A 35 -62.08 -2.52 22.00
N ILE A 36 -61.96 -1.21 22.32
CA ILE A 36 -63.05 -0.23 22.53
C ILE A 36 -62.47 1.21 22.64
N ASN A 37 -63.04 2.09 21.80
CA ASN A 37 -63.29 3.55 21.81
C ASN A 37 -62.21 4.67 21.92
N PRO A 38 -62.36 5.74 21.09
CA PRO A 38 -61.69 7.04 21.19
C PRO A 38 -62.60 8.19 21.67
N ALA A 39 -62.06 9.23 22.33
CA ALA A 39 -62.46 10.65 22.20
C ALA A 39 -61.67 11.61 23.12
N VAL A 40 -60.96 12.56 22.49
CA VAL A 40 -60.87 14.04 22.69
C VAL A 40 -60.88 14.67 24.11
N ILE A 41 -59.86 15.49 24.42
CA ILE A 41 -59.90 16.96 24.72
C ILE A 41 -58.70 17.46 25.60
N HIS A 42 -57.97 18.45 25.04
CA HIS A 42 -57.24 19.62 25.60
C HIS A 42 -56.06 19.57 26.61
N SER A 43 -54.90 20.08 26.14
CA SER A 43 -54.21 21.33 26.60
C SER A 43 -52.75 21.25 27.10
N ASN A 44 -51.90 21.99 26.37
CA ASN A 44 -50.84 22.95 26.78
C ASN A 44 -49.42 22.54 27.24
N ALA A 45 -48.50 23.45 26.80
CA ALA A 45 -47.10 23.73 27.16
C ALA A 45 -46.04 22.80 26.51
N MET A 46 -45.37 23.16 25.40
CA MET A 46 -44.40 24.24 25.18
C MET A 46 -43.31 24.36 26.27
N VAL A 47 -42.18 23.66 26.08
CA VAL A 47 -40.83 24.17 26.39
C VAL A 47 -39.85 23.64 25.32
N SER A 48 -39.08 24.58 24.79
CA SER A 48 -38.11 24.49 23.69
C SER A 48 -36.78 23.82 24.09
N HIS A 49 -36.25 22.96 23.21
CA HIS A 49 -34.82 22.66 23.11
C HIS A 49 -34.27 23.13 21.75
N PRO A 50 -33.13 23.85 21.70
CA PRO A 50 -32.53 24.25 20.43
C PRO A 50 -31.78 23.07 19.78
N GLN A 51 -32.24 22.67 18.61
CA GLN A 51 -31.53 21.80 17.68
C GLN A 51 -30.39 22.59 17.03
N CYS A 52 -29.16 22.05 17.11
CA CYS A 52 -28.02 22.54 16.37
C CYS A 52 -28.09 21.95 14.94
N ASN A 53 -28.54 22.78 13.99
CA ASN A 53 -28.48 22.49 12.56
C ASN A 53 -27.03 22.59 12.08
N ILE A 54 -26.46 21.48 11.62
CA ILE A 54 -25.33 21.49 10.68
C ILE A 54 -25.92 21.12 9.31
N LEU A 55 -26.18 22.16 8.52
CA LEU A 55 -26.49 22.04 7.10
C LEU A 55 -25.22 21.59 6.36
N ILE A 56 -25.27 20.39 5.82
CA ILE A 56 -24.40 19.96 4.71
C ILE A 56 -25.20 20.26 3.44
N SER A 57 -24.75 21.25 2.68
CA SER A 57 -25.26 21.51 1.33
C SER A 57 -24.26 21.01 0.30
N ASP A 58 -24.66 19.99 -0.44
CA ASP A 58 -23.99 19.53 -1.66
C ASP A 58 -24.31 20.44 -2.85
N GLY A 59 -23.25 20.80 -3.58
CA GLY A 59 -23.09 20.76 -5.04
C GLY A 59 -23.98 21.62 -5.96
N VAL A 60 -23.35 22.51 -6.74
CA VAL A 60 -23.63 22.71 -8.18
C VAL A 60 -22.36 23.15 -8.93
N SER A 61 -22.13 22.51 -10.08
CA SER A 61 -21.05 22.64 -11.07
C SER A 61 -21.05 23.93 -11.93
N ARG A 62 -19.96 24.08 -12.71
CA ARG A 62 -19.66 24.97 -13.88
C ARG A 62 -18.91 26.27 -13.52
N ALA A 63 -17.90 26.76 -14.24
CA ALA A 63 -17.22 26.35 -15.48
C ALA A 63 -15.79 26.90 -15.44
N SER A 64 -14.81 26.14 -15.95
CA SER A 64 -13.43 26.60 -16.10
C SER A 64 -13.29 27.40 -17.40
N SER A 65 -13.12 28.71 -17.28
CA SER A 65 -12.68 29.57 -18.39
C SER A 65 -11.16 29.53 -18.50
N ILE A 66 -10.71 29.12 -19.67
CA ILE A 66 -9.32 29.15 -20.14
C ILE A 66 -8.93 30.63 -20.33
N VAL A 67 -7.91 31.09 -19.61
CA VAL A 67 -7.18 32.32 -19.94
C VAL A 67 -5.73 31.95 -20.22
N SER A 68 -5.39 32.06 -21.50
CA SER A 68 -4.05 31.97 -22.05
C SER A 68 -3.21 33.14 -21.55
N VAL A 69 -2.04 32.86 -20.95
CA VAL A 69 -1.03 33.86 -20.62
C VAL A 69 0.24 33.53 -21.41
N GLN A 70 0.58 34.41 -22.36
CA GLN A 70 1.83 34.39 -23.11
C GLN A 70 3.02 34.71 -22.18
N PRO A 71 4.21 34.11 -22.40
CA PRO A 71 5.44 34.57 -21.78
C PRO A 71 6.07 35.68 -22.63
N SER A 72 6.20 36.87 -22.02
CA SER A 72 6.95 37.99 -22.59
C SER A 72 8.45 37.79 -22.37
N THR A 73 9.19 37.88 -23.45
CA THR A 73 10.64 38.05 -23.53
C THR A 73 11.05 39.40 -22.93
N SER A 74 12.12 39.42 -22.13
CA SER A 74 13.00 40.59 -22.06
C SER A 74 14.39 40.20 -21.56
N SER A 75 15.35 40.45 -22.45
CA SER A 75 16.80 40.48 -22.29
C SER A 75 17.23 41.78 -21.59
N VAL A 76 18.14 41.73 -20.62
CA VAL A 76 19.11 42.81 -20.38
C VAL A 76 20.43 42.22 -19.84
N LEU A 77 21.51 42.71 -20.44
CA LEU A 77 22.93 42.47 -20.20
C LEU A 77 23.41 42.82 -18.78
N GLY A 78 24.52 42.20 -18.35
CA GLY A 78 25.29 42.67 -17.21
C GLY A 78 26.47 41.77 -16.82
N ASN A 79 27.65 42.09 -17.35
CA ASN A 79 28.96 41.50 -17.07
C ASN A 79 29.32 41.45 -15.57
N ASN A 80 30.04 40.41 -15.13
CA ASN A 80 31.42 40.53 -14.63
C ASN A 80 32.01 39.19 -14.11
N ARG A 81 33.20 38.89 -14.61
CA ARG A 81 34.17 37.84 -14.20
C ARG A 81 35.16 38.48 -13.19
N PRO A 82 35.81 37.72 -12.30
CA PRO A 82 37.21 37.28 -12.56
C PRO A 82 37.49 35.84 -12.06
N THR A 83 38.05 34.93 -12.88
CA THR A 83 39.47 34.51 -12.96
C THR A 83 40.09 34.02 -11.65
N HIS A 84 40.36 32.70 -11.57
CA HIS A 84 41.69 32.17 -11.25
C HIS A 84 41.82 30.71 -11.72
N ASP A 85 42.83 30.49 -12.55
CA ASP A 85 43.48 29.22 -12.92
C ASP A 85 44.46 28.83 -11.78
N PRO A 86 44.87 27.56 -11.61
CA PRO A 86 46.05 27.10 -12.38
C PRO A 86 46.13 25.58 -12.70
N THR A 87 46.60 25.31 -13.93
CA THR A 87 47.79 24.50 -14.28
C THR A 87 47.80 22.95 -14.12
N ILE A 88 48.18 22.33 -15.24
CA ILE A 88 48.36 20.91 -15.62
C ILE A 88 49.68 20.32 -15.01
N PRO A 89 49.91 18.98 -15.00
CA PRO A 89 50.69 18.40 -16.12
C PRO A 89 50.26 16.99 -16.59
N LEU A 90 50.59 16.73 -17.86
CA LEU A 90 50.57 15.45 -18.61
C LEU A 90 51.59 14.41 -18.11
N HIS A 91 51.28 13.13 -18.34
CA HIS A 91 52.13 12.00 -18.80
C HIS A 91 51.21 10.74 -18.81
N SER A 92 51.27 9.73 -19.68
CA SER A 92 52.15 9.33 -20.78
C SER A 92 51.49 8.18 -21.56
N GLU A 93 51.90 8.07 -22.83
CA GLU A 93 51.79 6.97 -23.80
C GLU A 93 51.73 5.52 -23.25
N ILE A 94 50.92 4.66 -23.89
CA ILE A 94 51.33 3.31 -24.35
C ILE A 94 50.71 3.02 -25.73
N GLN A 95 51.59 2.88 -26.74
CA GLN A 95 51.34 2.25 -28.03
C GLN A 95 51.68 0.75 -27.96
N GLY A 96 51.03 -0.05 -28.83
CA GLY A 96 51.45 -1.43 -29.17
C GLY A 96 50.24 -2.28 -29.55
N ALA A 97 49.80 -2.33 -30.82
CA ALA A 97 50.34 -3.10 -31.95
C ALA A 97 49.57 -4.43 -32.18
N PHE A 98 48.93 -4.46 -33.35
CA PHE A 98 48.42 -5.55 -34.18
C PHE A 98 48.80 -7.00 -33.83
N HIS A 99 47.82 -7.91 -33.93
CA HIS A 99 47.91 -9.04 -34.85
C HIS A 99 46.52 -9.45 -35.37
N SER A 100 46.36 -9.33 -36.69
CA SER A 100 45.33 -9.98 -37.49
C SER A 100 45.57 -11.48 -37.51
N SER A 101 44.52 -12.28 -37.34
CA SER A 101 44.48 -13.67 -37.80
C SER A 101 43.04 -14.03 -38.14
N SER A 102 42.76 -13.98 -39.43
CA SER A 102 41.61 -14.56 -40.10
C SER A 102 41.73 -16.09 -40.08
N SER A 103 40.67 -16.77 -39.66
CA SER A 103 40.48 -18.21 -39.90
C SER A 103 38.99 -18.43 -40.13
N ILE A 104 38.65 -18.61 -41.40
CA ILE A 104 37.33 -18.96 -41.90
C ILE A 104 37.17 -20.46 -41.67
N LEU A 105 36.26 -20.84 -40.78
CA LEU A 105 35.72 -22.20 -40.70
C LEU A 105 34.21 -22.10 -40.84
N SER A 106 33.75 -22.42 -42.04
CA SER A 106 32.35 -22.57 -42.41
C SER A 106 31.74 -23.70 -41.59
N SER A 107 30.93 -23.34 -40.59
CA SER A 107 30.03 -24.26 -39.89
C SER A 107 28.65 -24.17 -40.55
N PRO A 108 28.00 -25.30 -40.91
CA PRO A 108 26.67 -25.26 -41.49
C PRO A 108 25.67 -24.68 -40.49
N ALA A 109 24.81 -23.80 -40.99
CA ALA A 109 23.78 -23.15 -40.19
C ALA A 109 22.91 -24.21 -39.47
N PRO A 110 22.82 -24.18 -38.13
CA PRO A 110 21.92 -25.08 -37.42
C PRO A 110 20.48 -24.74 -37.77
N SER A 111 19.66 -25.79 -37.91
CA SER A 111 18.25 -25.66 -38.25
C SER A 111 17.53 -24.78 -37.21
N LYS A 112 16.54 -23.98 -37.66
CA LYS A 112 15.83 -22.96 -36.86
C LYS A 112 15.16 -23.49 -35.57
N MET A 113 15.07 -24.80 -35.37
CA MET A 113 14.58 -25.44 -34.15
C MET A 113 15.64 -25.63 -33.05
N GLU A 114 16.94 -25.56 -33.35
CA GLU A 114 18.01 -25.83 -32.37
C GLU A 114 18.39 -24.63 -31.50
N ASN A 115 18.21 -23.40 -31.98
CA ASN A 115 18.49 -22.20 -31.19
C ASN A 115 17.50 -22.00 -30.03
N PHE A 116 16.30 -22.59 -30.10
CA PHE A 116 15.35 -22.61 -28.97
C PHE A 116 15.75 -23.62 -27.88
N ARG A 117 16.43 -24.71 -28.22
CA ARG A 117 16.85 -25.76 -27.26
C ARG A 117 18.10 -25.39 -26.46
N PHE A 118 18.94 -24.50 -26.97
CA PHE A 118 20.15 -24.07 -26.27
C PHE A 118 19.87 -23.12 -25.09
N ALA A 119 18.83 -22.29 -25.17
CA ALA A 119 18.36 -21.51 -24.01
C ALA A 119 17.63 -22.39 -22.98
N GLU A 120 16.98 -23.46 -23.43
CA GLU A 120 16.28 -24.46 -22.60
C GLU A 120 17.27 -25.29 -21.77
N ARG A 121 18.40 -25.72 -22.34
CA ARG A 121 19.47 -26.44 -21.59
C ARG A 121 20.19 -25.59 -20.55
N ALA A 122 20.38 -24.29 -20.80
CA ALA A 122 21.04 -23.40 -19.85
C ALA A 122 20.20 -23.14 -18.58
N LEU A 123 18.88 -23.37 -18.64
CA LEU A 123 17.97 -23.33 -17.49
C LEU A 123 17.75 -24.71 -16.86
N GLU A 124 17.92 -25.80 -17.60
CA GLU A 124 17.75 -27.17 -17.09
C GLU A 124 19.02 -27.75 -16.44
N GLU A 125 20.24 -27.42 -16.91
CA GLU A 125 21.49 -28.04 -16.42
C GLU A 125 21.93 -27.56 -15.03
N ASP A 126 21.42 -26.43 -14.52
CA ASP A 126 21.71 -25.96 -13.15
C ASP A 126 20.74 -26.54 -12.09
N SER A 127 19.74 -27.34 -12.53
CA SER A 127 18.70 -27.91 -11.67
C SER A 127 18.95 -29.36 -11.22
N ALA A 128 19.89 -30.08 -11.86
CA ALA A 128 19.99 -31.53 -11.73
C ALA A 128 20.87 -32.05 -10.58
N THR A 129 21.65 -31.20 -9.89
CA THR A 129 22.65 -31.67 -8.89
C THR A 129 22.57 -31.03 -7.50
N ARG A 130 21.57 -30.19 -7.22
CA ARG A 130 21.23 -29.86 -5.83
C ARG A 130 20.05 -30.72 -5.43
N SER A 131 20.33 -31.78 -4.67
CA SER A 131 19.37 -32.32 -3.70
C SER A 131 19.08 -31.21 -2.68
N ASN A 132 18.36 -30.17 -3.12
CA ASN A 132 17.77 -29.16 -2.28
C ASN A 132 16.75 -29.93 -1.45
N GLU A 133 17.15 -30.33 -0.24
CA GLU A 133 16.22 -30.36 0.87
C GLU A 133 15.61 -28.94 0.93
N HIS A 134 14.54 -28.73 0.16
CA HIS A 134 13.72 -27.56 0.27
C HIS A 134 13.16 -27.62 1.68
N ILE A 135 13.84 -26.95 2.60
CA ILE A 135 13.32 -26.70 3.94
C ILE A 135 12.00 -25.96 3.70
N GLU A 136 10.91 -26.70 3.83
CA GLU A 136 9.57 -26.19 3.63
C GLU A 136 9.39 -25.05 4.64
N PHE A 137 9.38 -23.81 4.15
CA PHE A 137 9.26 -22.65 5.00
C PHE A 137 7.87 -22.68 5.65
N LYS A 138 7.85 -22.98 6.96
CA LYS A 138 6.63 -23.04 7.78
C LYS A 138 6.59 -21.82 8.70
N PRO A 139 6.11 -20.65 8.21
CA PRO A 139 6.16 -19.41 8.98
C PRO A 139 5.45 -19.51 10.34
N PHE A 140 4.42 -20.35 10.45
CA PHE A 140 3.71 -20.60 11.70
C PHE A 140 4.53 -21.29 12.81
N GLN A 141 5.67 -21.89 12.47
CA GLN A 141 6.58 -22.47 13.46
C GLN A 141 7.40 -21.40 14.20
N TYR A 142 7.58 -20.23 13.58
CA TYR A 142 8.39 -19.14 14.11
C TYR A 142 7.50 -18.04 14.67
N ARG A 143 7.16 -18.13 15.97
CA ARG A 143 6.29 -17.15 16.65
C ARG A 143 6.76 -15.70 16.50
N GLU A 144 8.07 -15.49 16.38
CA GLU A 144 8.67 -14.17 16.20
C GLU A 144 8.20 -13.49 14.91
N LEU A 145 7.94 -14.25 13.84
CA LEU A 145 7.47 -13.72 12.57
C LEU A 145 6.04 -13.16 12.64
N LEU A 146 5.27 -13.57 13.66
CA LEU A 146 3.87 -13.18 13.84
C LEU A 146 3.70 -12.11 14.95
N ARG A 147 4.78 -11.51 15.43
CA ARG A 147 4.73 -10.61 16.60
C ARG A 147 4.19 -9.21 16.27
N THR A 148 4.54 -8.68 15.10
CA THR A 148 4.36 -7.26 14.79
C THR A 148 3.32 -7.09 13.68
N PRO A 149 2.03 -6.90 14.01
CA PRO A 149 1.01 -6.62 13.00
C PRO A 149 1.15 -5.20 12.46
N ILE A 150 0.98 -5.05 11.15
CA ILE A 150 0.87 -3.79 10.44
C ILE A 150 -0.42 -3.79 9.61
N GLN A 151 -0.87 -2.61 9.19
CA GLN A 151 -2.05 -2.47 8.34
C GLN A 151 -1.65 -2.13 6.90
N ILE A 152 -2.14 -2.88 5.94
CA ILE A 152 -2.13 -2.50 4.53
C ILE A 152 -3.48 -1.84 4.24
N ILE A 153 -3.45 -0.56 3.87
CA ILE A 153 -4.63 0.22 3.51
C ILE A 153 -4.69 0.29 1.99
N TYR A 154 -5.75 -0.25 1.39
CA TYR A 154 -5.85 -0.44 -0.05
C TYR A 154 -7.18 0.08 -0.63
N GLY A 155 -7.31 0.01 -1.96
CA GLY A 155 -8.46 0.53 -2.71
C GLY A 155 -8.42 2.05 -2.96
N GLN A 156 -9.16 2.51 -3.98
CA GLN A 156 -9.15 3.90 -4.43
C GLN A 156 -9.56 4.87 -3.31
N ASP A 157 -10.53 4.45 -2.50
CA ASP A 157 -11.06 5.20 -1.36
C ASP A 157 -10.17 5.13 -0.10
N ARG A 158 -9.17 4.23 -0.06
CA ARG A 158 -8.29 3.99 1.09
C ARG A 158 -9.03 3.68 2.39
N LYS A 159 -10.19 3.03 2.28
CA LYS A 159 -11.05 2.64 3.41
C LYS A 159 -10.79 1.21 3.85
N ASP A 160 -10.41 0.36 2.92
CA ASP A 160 -10.22 -1.06 3.19
C ASP A 160 -8.86 -1.31 3.83
N THR A 161 -8.84 -2.21 4.81
CA THR A 161 -7.67 -2.47 5.64
C THR A 161 -7.44 -3.97 5.75
N TYR A 162 -6.21 -4.40 5.51
CA TYR A 162 -5.77 -5.78 5.69
C TYR A 162 -4.66 -5.83 6.73
N THR A 163 -4.77 -6.70 7.73
CA THR A 163 -3.71 -6.88 8.74
C THR A 163 -2.73 -7.97 8.31
N VAL A 164 -1.44 -7.63 8.31
CA VAL A 164 -0.34 -8.57 8.00
C VAL A 164 0.77 -8.45 9.02
N HIS A 165 1.66 -9.44 9.12
CA HIS A 165 2.81 -9.37 10.04
C HIS A 165 4.04 -8.81 9.31
N LEU A 166 4.65 -7.78 9.89
CA LEU A 166 5.78 -7.06 9.30
C LEU A 166 6.97 -7.97 9.04
N GLU A 167 7.32 -8.83 10.00
CA GLU A 167 8.51 -9.66 9.89
C GLU A 167 8.42 -10.65 8.72
N LEU A 168 7.22 -11.19 8.43
CA LEU A 168 7.00 -12.00 7.23
C LEU A 168 7.24 -11.20 5.95
N LEU A 169 6.72 -9.97 5.87
CA LEU A 169 6.99 -9.12 4.71
C LEU A 169 8.47 -8.78 4.55
N ARG A 170 9.20 -8.58 5.66
CA ARG A 170 10.64 -8.31 5.66
C ARG A 170 11.47 -9.49 5.14
N CYS A 171 11.02 -10.73 5.35
CA CYS A 171 11.67 -11.91 4.79
C CYS A 171 11.68 -11.89 3.25
N TYR A 172 10.60 -11.38 2.65
CA TYR A 172 10.39 -11.45 1.20
C TYR A 172 10.69 -10.13 0.47
N SER A 173 10.68 -8.99 1.16
CA SER A 173 10.91 -7.66 0.58
C SER A 173 12.01 -6.89 1.30
N ARG A 174 13.13 -6.70 0.60
CA ARG A 174 14.24 -5.85 1.07
C ARG A 174 13.87 -4.37 1.15
N VAL A 175 12.96 -3.92 0.28
CA VAL A 175 12.49 -2.53 0.27
C VAL A 175 11.62 -2.26 1.48
N VAL A 176 10.67 -3.15 1.80
CA VAL A 176 9.85 -3.05 3.02
C VAL A 176 10.74 -3.12 4.26
N HIS A 177 11.72 -4.02 4.29
CA HIS A 177 12.72 -4.09 5.37
C HIS A 177 13.41 -2.75 5.59
N SER A 178 14.07 -2.22 4.56
CA SER A 178 14.82 -0.96 4.65
C SER A 178 13.92 0.23 5.03
N LEU A 179 12.70 0.27 4.48
CA LEU A 179 11.72 1.31 4.77
C LEU A 179 11.33 1.31 6.25
N PHE A 180 10.97 0.17 6.82
CA PHE A 180 10.56 0.09 8.22
C PHE A 180 11.72 0.30 9.20
N ASP A 181 12.92 -0.14 8.85
CA ASP A 181 14.12 0.12 9.65
C ASP A 181 14.41 1.62 9.74
N SER A 182 14.39 2.31 8.61
CA SER A 182 14.58 3.77 8.58
C SER A 182 13.46 4.54 9.31
N ALA A 183 12.28 3.92 9.45
CA ALA A 183 11.12 4.53 10.09
C ALA A 183 10.99 4.20 11.59
N GLU A 184 11.83 3.32 12.14
CA GLU A 184 11.66 2.79 13.50
C GLU A 184 11.82 3.87 14.58
N GLU A 185 12.80 4.77 14.46
CA GLU A 185 12.96 5.88 15.40
C GLU A 185 11.70 6.76 15.45
N LYS A 186 11.16 7.07 14.28
CA LYS A 186 9.93 7.86 14.17
C LYS A 186 8.71 7.10 14.68
N ALA A 187 8.68 5.77 14.53
CA ALA A 187 7.65 4.92 15.11
C ALA A 187 7.64 5.02 16.64
N ILE A 188 8.81 5.01 17.29
CA ILE A 188 8.95 5.23 18.73
C ILE A 188 8.40 6.60 19.12
N GLN A 189 8.75 7.66 18.36
CA GLN A 189 8.23 9.01 18.61
C GLN A 189 6.69 9.08 18.51
N TYR A 190 6.10 8.49 17.47
CA TYR A 190 4.63 8.42 17.32
C TYR A 190 3.97 7.62 18.44
N GLN A 191 4.58 6.53 18.89
CA GLN A 191 4.07 5.73 20.00
C GLN A 191 4.08 6.54 21.29
N GLN A 192 5.17 7.25 21.59
CA GLN A 192 5.28 8.14 22.75
C GLN A 192 4.26 9.29 22.68
N ALA A 193 4.13 9.96 21.53
CA ALA A 193 3.14 11.03 21.32
C ALA A 193 1.71 10.51 21.49
N THR A 194 1.42 9.30 20.99
CA THR A 194 0.13 8.64 21.15
C THR A 194 -0.16 8.29 22.61
N LYS A 195 0.85 7.82 23.36
CA LYS A 195 0.75 7.53 24.79
C LYS A 195 0.41 8.80 25.56
N LEU A 196 1.17 9.89 25.42
CA LEU A 196 0.90 11.15 26.09
C LEU A 196 -0.53 11.67 25.83
N ARG A 197 -0.99 11.59 24.58
CA ARG A 197 -2.37 11.97 24.21
C ARG A 197 -3.41 11.06 24.86
N LYS A 198 -3.18 9.74 24.92
CA LYS A 198 -4.10 8.78 25.56
C LYS A 198 -4.14 8.98 27.07
N ASP A 199 -2.99 9.17 27.71
CA ASP A 199 -2.86 9.42 29.14
C ASP A 199 -3.63 10.69 29.52
N LEU A 200 -3.43 11.78 28.78
CA LEU A 200 -4.20 13.01 28.98
C LEU A 200 -5.71 12.80 28.74
N LYS A 201 -6.09 12.08 27.66
CA LYS A 201 -7.51 11.76 27.37
C LYS A 201 -8.18 11.02 28.52
N ASN A 202 -7.47 10.10 29.19
CA ASN A 202 -8.03 9.29 30.26
C ASN A 202 -8.33 10.11 31.52
N LEU A 203 -7.61 11.20 31.74
CA LEU A 203 -7.83 12.11 32.86
C LEU A 203 -8.97 13.10 32.62
N LEU A 204 -9.34 13.34 31.36
CA LEU A 204 -10.29 14.39 30.98
C LEU A 204 -11.71 13.84 30.70
N PRO A 205 -12.75 14.67 30.80
CA PRO A 205 -14.07 14.36 30.28
C PRO A 205 -14.05 14.07 28.77
N PRO A 206 -14.89 13.15 28.27
CA PRO A 206 -15.95 12.43 28.99
C PRO A 206 -15.47 11.16 29.72
N LYS A 207 -14.18 10.78 29.64
CA LYS A 207 -13.69 9.54 30.26
C LYS A 207 -13.68 9.59 31.78
N THR A 208 -13.37 10.76 32.32
CA THR A 208 -13.53 11.08 33.73
C THR A 208 -14.69 12.07 33.84
N ALA A 209 -15.70 11.78 34.66
CA ALA A 209 -16.77 12.73 34.91
C ALA A 209 -16.19 14.02 35.52
N THR A 210 -16.77 15.18 35.21
CA THR A 210 -16.25 16.47 35.70
C THR A 210 -16.17 16.53 37.23
N GLU A 211 -17.12 15.89 37.92
CA GLU A 211 -17.17 15.80 39.39
C GLU A 211 -16.06 14.92 39.97
N GLU A 212 -15.61 13.93 39.20
CA GLU A 212 -14.52 13.04 39.58
C GLU A 212 -13.13 13.59 39.22
N PHE A 213 -13.07 14.78 38.59
CA PHE A 213 -11.81 15.45 38.26
C PHE A 213 -11.29 16.19 39.49
N ASP A 214 -10.67 15.43 40.40
CA ASP A 214 -10.16 15.91 41.66
C ASP A 214 -8.74 16.52 41.57
N LYS A 215 -8.20 16.94 42.73
CA LYS A 215 -6.85 17.48 42.84
C LYS A 215 -5.76 16.49 42.38
N SER A 216 -5.97 15.19 42.58
CA SER A 216 -5.01 14.15 42.17
C SER A 216 -4.91 14.08 40.65
N LYS A 217 -6.05 13.99 39.97
CA LYS A 217 -6.11 13.97 38.49
C LYS A 217 -5.64 15.30 37.88
N ALA A 218 -5.95 16.42 38.51
CA ALA A 218 -5.43 17.72 38.10
C ALA A 218 -3.88 17.76 38.13
N ASN A 219 -3.26 17.26 39.21
CA ASN A 219 -1.81 17.18 39.31
C ASN A 219 -1.18 16.23 38.26
N GLN A 220 -1.85 15.11 37.97
CA GLN A 220 -1.41 14.20 36.90
C GLN A 220 -1.49 14.87 35.52
N ALA A 221 -2.58 15.60 35.24
CA ALA A 221 -2.75 16.34 34.00
C ALA A 221 -1.66 17.42 33.84
N LEU A 222 -1.40 18.18 34.91
CA LEU A 222 -0.30 19.16 34.94
C LEU A 222 1.05 18.50 34.65
N THR A 223 1.34 17.34 35.25
CA THR A 223 2.58 16.59 35.00
C THR A 223 2.74 16.23 33.52
N ILE A 224 1.65 15.79 32.87
CA ILE A 224 1.66 15.51 31.43
C ILE A 224 1.87 16.79 30.62
N ILE A 225 1.19 17.89 30.97
CA ILE A 225 1.32 19.18 30.28
C ILE A 225 2.75 19.71 30.37
N HIS A 226 3.38 19.66 31.55
CA HIS A 226 4.80 20.00 31.73
C HIS A 226 5.70 19.16 30.83
N ARG A 227 5.45 17.85 30.76
CA ARG A 227 6.21 16.97 29.86
C ARG A 227 6.04 17.33 28.38
N LEU A 228 4.84 17.73 27.96
CA LEU A 228 4.58 18.18 26.58
C LEU A 228 5.33 19.46 26.24
N ILE A 229 5.46 20.39 27.19
CA ILE A 229 6.24 21.63 27.01
C ILE A 229 7.72 21.31 26.84
N LYS A 230 8.27 20.51 27.77
CA LYS A 230 9.71 20.24 27.85
C LYS A 230 10.23 19.34 26.73
N SER A 231 9.49 18.28 26.39
CA SER A 231 10.00 17.20 25.55
C SER A 231 8.87 16.50 24.78
N TYR A 232 8.18 17.24 23.90
CA TYR A 232 7.23 16.60 22.99
C TYR A 232 7.99 15.73 21.96
N PRO A 233 7.61 14.45 21.74
CA PRO A 233 8.39 13.54 20.88
C PRO A 233 8.51 13.98 19.42
N LEU A 234 7.53 14.73 18.89
CA LEU A 234 7.57 15.24 17.52
C LEU A 234 8.05 16.70 17.55
N ILE A 235 9.37 16.90 17.41
CA ILE A 235 10.05 18.18 17.63
C ILE A 235 9.45 19.33 16.80
N GLU A 236 9.06 19.05 15.56
CA GLU A 236 8.41 20.01 14.65
C GLU A 236 7.16 20.68 15.26
N TYR A 237 6.48 20.00 16.17
CA TYR A 237 5.27 20.50 16.82
C TYR A 237 5.50 21.14 18.19
N GLN A 238 6.70 21.01 18.77
CA GLN A 238 6.96 21.41 20.15
C GLN A 238 6.70 22.90 20.39
N LYS A 239 7.28 23.78 19.56
CA LYS A 239 7.07 25.24 19.65
C LYS A 239 5.60 25.62 19.50
N ARG A 240 4.89 24.97 18.58
CA ARG A 240 3.46 25.21 18.36
C ARG A 240 2.63 24.81 19.58
N ILE A 241 2.93 23.67 20.20
CA ILE A 241 2.26 23.22 21.43
C ILE A 241 2.51 24.21 22.55
N GLN A 242 3.74 24.67 22.76
CA GLN A 242 4.08 25.66 23.79
C GLN A 242 3.30 26.96 23.62
N ASN A 243 3.27 27.51 22.40
CA ASN A 243 2.54 28.75 22.11
C ASN A 243 1.04 28.61 22.42
N LEU A 244 0.43 27.49 22.01
CA LEU A 244 -0.99 27.27 22.24
C LEU A 244 -1.31 26.98 23.71
N ILE A 245 -0.43 26.31 24.45
CA ILE A 245 -0.56 26.19 25.91
C ILE A 245 -0.54 27.57 26.55
N SER A 246 0.37 28.45 26.14
CA SER A 246 0.38 29.84 26.61
C SER A 246 -0.95 30.54 26.34
N THR A 247 -1.50 30.41 25.13
CA THR A 247 -2.81 31.00 24.79
C THR A 247 -3.94 30.45 25.67
N TYR A 248 -3.98 29.13 25.91
CA TYR A 248 -5.00 28.54 26.79
C TYR A 248 -4.82 28.94 28.25
N LEU A 249 -3.57 29.14 28.70
CA LEU A 249 -3.30 29.73 30.01
C LEU A 249 -3.85 31.14 30.07
N ASP A 250 -3.53 32.00 29.10
CA ASP A 250 -4.02 33.39 29.06
C ASP A 250 -5.55 33.44 29.15
N GLN A 251 -6.24 32.53 28.45
CA GLN A 251 -7.70 32.36 28.50
C GLN A 251 -8.18 31.89 29.89
N ALA A 252 -7.52 30.89 30.49
CA ALA A 252 -7.86 30.42 31.82
C ALA A 252 -7.68 31.53 32.87
N PHE A 253 -6.59 32.29 32.80
CA PHE A 253 -6.29 33.42 33.69
C PHE A 253 -7.22 34.63 33.46
N ALA A 254 -7.94 34.71 32.34
CA ALA A 254 -8.94 35.76 32.12
C ALA A 254 -10.13 35.63 33.08
N ASP A 255 -10.52 34.40 33.42
CA ASP A 255 -11.60 34.09 34.35
C ASP A 255 -11.08 33.92 35.78
N LYS A 256 -11.60 34.72 36.71
CA LYS A 256 -11.19 34.71 38.13
C LYS A 256 -11.46 33.38 38.85
N ALA A 257 -12.41 32.57 38.37
CA ALA A 257 -12.73 31.27 38.97
C ALA A 257 -11.63 30.22 38.75
N ASN A 258 -10.76 30.42 37.75
CA ASN A 258 -9.71 29.48 37.36
C ASN A 258 -8.38 29.70 38.10
N HIS A 259 -8.33 30.65 39.04
CA HIS A 259 -7.13 30.99 39.80
C HIS A 259 -7.18 30.31 41.16
N GLN A 260 -6.06 29.73 41.61
CA GLN A 260 -5.89 29.51 43.03
C GLN A 260 -5.70 30.88 43.69
N VAL A 261 -6.63 31.27 44.57
CA VAL A 261 -6.46 32.49 45.38
C VAL A 261 -5.22 32.28 46.26
N PRO A 262 -4.14 33.07 46.13
CA PRO A 262 -3.01 32.93 47.03
C PRO A 262 -3.46 33.25 48.47
N PRO A 263 -2.99 32.53 49.50
CA PRO A 263 -3.46 32.71 50.89
C PRO A 263 -3.13 34.07 51.55
N THR A 264 -2.60 35.06 50.84
CA THR A 264 -2.08 36.29 51.48
C THR A 264 -2.37 37.56 50.67
N SER A 265 -3.34 38.32 51.20
CA SER A 265 -3.30 39.77 51.45
C SER A 265 -2.78 40.72 50.35
N GLY A 266 -3.68 41.52 49.79
CA GLY A 266 -3.47 42.98 49.80
C GLY A 266 -2.97 43.72 48.54
N SER A 267 -2.64 43.10 47.40
CA SER A 267 -2.14 43.86 46.23
C SER A 267 -2.93 43.63 44.94
N THR A 268 -3.73 44.64 44.56
CA THR A 268 -4.56 44.70 43.33
C THR A 268 -3.77 44.87 42.03
N LYS A 269 -2.43 44.84 42.04
CA LYS A 269 -1.56 45.03 40.85
C LYS A 269 -0.91 43.73 40.30
N LYS A 270 -1.43 42.54 40.61
CA LYS A 270 -0.79 41.27 40.22
C LYS A 270 -1.16 40.68 38.85
N LYS A 271 -2.15 41.24 38.13
CA LYS A 271 -2.54 40.69 36.80
C LYS A 271 -1.44 40.79 35.73
N SER A 272 -0.55 41.79 35.79
CA SER A 272 0.57 41.92 34.84
C SER A 272 1.75 41.00 35.18
N LEU A 273 1.97 40.70 36.46
CA LEU A 273 3.11 39.88 36.91
C LEU A 273 3.05 38.44 36.37
N TYR A 274 1.87 37.83 36.31
CA TYR A 274 1.72 36.46 35.80
C TYR A 274 1.81 36.35 34.27
N GLN A 275 1.75 37.45 33.52
CA GLN A 275 1.88 37.41 32.05
C GLN A 275 3.34 37.32 31.60
N GLU A 276 4.27 37.77 32.45
CA GLU A 276 5.72 37.75 32.18
C GLU A 276 6.40 36.48 32.73
N GLU A 277 5.72 35.72 33.58
CA GLU A 277 6.24 34.46 34.14
C GLU A 277 6.32 33.35 33.08
N ALA A 278 7.33 32.48 33.23
CA ALA A 278 7.45 31.29 32.37
C ALA A 278 6.19 30.42 32.47
N ILE A 279 5.79 29.81 31.34
CA ILE A 279 4.61 28.94 31.20
C ILE A 279 4.50 27.91 32.33
N GLU A 280 5.64 27.37 32.78
CA GLU A 280 5.70 26.37 33.85
C GLU A 280 5.26 26.90 35.22
N HIS A 281 5.65 28.12 35.59
CA HIS A 281 5.24 28.73 36.85
C HIS A 281 3.74 29.04 36.84
N ARG A 282 3.25 29.59 35.72
CA ARG A 282 1.84 29.92 35.53
C ARG A 282 0.93 28.70 35.69
N LEU A 283 1.35 27.52 35.23
CA LEU A 283 0.60 26.28 35.37
C LEU A 283 0.33 25.89 36.83
N GLN A 284 1.24 26.22 37.75
CA GLN A 284 1.12 25.86 39.18
C GLN A 284 0.04 26.68 39.91
N HIS A 285 -0.33 27.83 39.37
CA HIS A 285 -1.32 28.74 39.95
C HIS A 285 -2.76 28.49 39.48
N LEU A 286 -2.98 27.52 38.58
CA LEU A 286 -4.32 27.17 38.10
C LEU A 286 -5.12 26.42 39.15
N SER A 287 -6.39 26.80 39.34
CA SER A 287 -7.35 26.00 40.11
C SER A 287 -7.72 24.73 39.32
N ILE A 288 -8.37 23.77 39.98
CA ILE A 288 -8.79 22.50 39.35
C ILE A 288 -9.62 22.75 38.06
N PRO A 289 -10.64 23.64 38.06
CA PRO A 289 -11.33 24.04 36.82
C PRO A 289 -10.40 24.63 35.75
N GLY A 290 -9.43 25.45 36.13
CA GLY A 290 -8.45 26.01 35.19
C GLY A 290 -7.58 24.95 34.52
N VAL A 291 -7.09 23.97 35.31
CA VAL A 291 -6.33 22.83 34.78
C VAL A 291 -7.18 22.01 33.80
N LEU A 292 -8.47 21.83 34.10
CA LEU A 292 -9.38 21.12 33.23
C LEU A 292 -9.53 21.83 31.87
N VAL A 293 -9.75 23.14 31.87
CA VAL A 293 -9.86 23.95 30.63
C VAL A 293 -8.59 23.87 29.79
N VAL A 294 -7.42 24.07 30.41
CA VAL A 294 -6.14 23.98 29.70
C VAL A 294 -5.90 22.55 29.19
N GLY A 295 -6.18 21.54 30.01
CA GLY A 295 -6.04 20.13 29.63
C GLY A 295 -6.88 19.75 28.42
N GLN A 296 -8.14 20.20 28.37
CA GLN A 296 -9.03 20.02 27.21
C GLN A 296 -8.49 20.71 25.96
N GLY A 297 -8.05 21.96 26.08
CA GLY A 297 -7.41 22.69 24.98
C GLY A 297 -6.19 21.96 24.42
N VAL A 298 -5.31 21.49 25.31
CA VAL A 298 -4.11 20.71 24.94
C VAL A 298 -4.47 19.40 24.26
N PHE A 299 -5.46 18.66 24.79
CA PHE A 299 -5.91 17.42 24.18
C PHE A 299 -6.42 17.62 22.75
N GLU A 300 -7.19 18.69 22.50
CA GLU A 300 -7.68 19.01 21.16
C GLU A 300 -6.54 19.36 20.19
N ILE A 301 -5.48 20.03 20.64
CA ILE A 301 -4.29 20.25 19.81
C ILE A 301 -3.63 18.91 19.43
N LEU A 302 -3.40 18.03 20.42
CA LEU A 302 -2.79 16.73 20.17
C LEU A 302 -3.64 15.87 19.23
N ARG A 303 -4.97 16.01 19.30
CA ARG A 303 -5.90 15.38 18.35
C ARG A 303 -5.72 15.93 16.94
N ARG A 304 -5.63 17.25 16.77
CA ARG A 304 -5.38 17.89 15.46
C ARG A 304 -4.04 17.48 14.86
N ILE A 305 -2.99 17.42 15.68
CA ILE A 305 -1.66 16.93 15.24
C ILE A 305 -1.77 15.48 14.76
N LYS A 306 -2.43 14.60 15.52
CA LYS A 306 -2.66 13.21 15.10
C LYS A 306 -3.36 13.12 13.74
N LEU A 307 -4.41 13.92 13.52
CA LEU A 307 -5.15 13.92 12.26
C LEU A 307 -4.27 14.39 11.10
N LYS A 308 -3.56 15.50 11.28
CA LYS A 308 -2.62 16.03 10.29
C LYS A 308 -1.52 15.01 9.93
N GLU A 309 -0.94 14.35 10.93
CA GLU A 309 0.10 13.33 10.70
C GLU A 309 -0.46 12.08 9.99
N LYS A 310 -1.73 11.73 10.22
CA LYS A 310 -2.41 10.66 9.47
C LYS A 310 -2.58 11.06 8.00
N GLU A 311 -2.98 12.29 7.72
CA GLU A 311 -3.10 12.81 6.35
C GLU A 311 -1.76 12.81 5.62
N LEU A 312 -0.69 13.29 6.29
CA LEU A 312 0.66 13.29 5.72
C LEU A 312 1.19 11.87 5.44
N ALA A 313 0.86 10.90 6.31
CA ALA A 313 1.23 9.50 6.07
C ALA A 313 0.59 8.91 4.80
N THR A 314 -0.51 9.49 4.30
CA THR A 314 -1.11 9.03 3.04
C THR A 314 -0.33 9.47 1.78
N GLN A 315 0.63 10.38 1.93
CA GLN A 315 1.48 10.92 0.88
C GLN A 315 2.95 10.51 1.05
N ASP A 316 3.38 10.27 2.29
CA ASP A 316 4.75 9.93 2.65
C ASP A 316 4.86 8.48 3.15
N ARG A 317 5.54 7.63 2.38
CA ARG A 317 5.75 6.20 2.68
C ARG A 317 6.50 5.98 3.99
N ALA A 318 7.46 6.84 4.36
CA ALA A 318 8.22 6.70 5.60
C ALA A 318 7.35 7.05 6.82
N LYS A 319 6.52 8.09 6.72
CA LYS A 319 5.53 8.40 7.77
C LYS A 319 4.47 7.30 7.90
N ALA A 320 4.02 6.70 6.79
CA ALA A 320 3.12 5.55 6.83
C ALA A 320 3.75 4.37 7.58
N ALA A 321 4.98 4.00 7.23
CA ALA A 321 5.71 2.90 7.86
C ALA A 321 5.95 3.16 9.36
N ALA A 322 6.31 4.40 9.73
CA ALA A 322 6.46 4.80 11.13
C ALA A 322 5.14 4.70 11.92
N GLN A 323 4.00 4.82 11.25
CA GLN A 323 2.67 4.59 11.82
C GLN A 323 2.18 3.15 11.67
N ARG A 324 3.06 2.22 11.27
CA ARG A 324 2.77 0.80 11.04
C ARG A 324 1.71 0.55 9.95
N ASN A 325 1.73 1.39 8.91
CA ASN A 325 0.82 1.30 7.77
C ASN A 325 1.59 1.23 6.43
N ILE A 326 1.01 0.56 5.43
CA ILE A 326 1.41 0.63 4.02
C ILE A 326 0.17 1.05 3.21
N TYR A 327 0.29 2.05 2.33
CA TYR A 327 -0.81 2.51 1.49
C TYR A 327 -0.67 2.00 0.05
N LEU A 328 -1.71 1.33 -0.46
CA LEU A 328 -1.79 0.75 -1.79
C LEU A 328 -3.11 1.16 -2.50
N PRO A 329 -3.26 2.44 -2.90
CA PRO A 329 -4.54 2.98 -3.34
C PRO A 329 -5.08 2.38 -4.64
N ASN A 330 -4.22 1.77 -5.46
CA ASN A 330 -4.61 1.22 -6.76
C ASN A 330 -4.75 -0.31 -6.73
N THR A 331 -4.78 -0.90 -5.53
CA THR A 331 -4.80 -2.35 -5.35
C THR A 331 -6.18 -2.82 -4.94
N GLU A 332 -6.69 -3.82 -5.65
CA GLU A 332 -7.93 -4.53 -5.35
C GLU A 332 -7.72 -5.61 -4.28
N GLU A 333 -8.79 -5.94 -3.55
CA GLU A 333 -8.77 -6.95 -2.48
C GLU A 333 -8.27 -8.31 -2.96
N SER A 334 -8.77 -8.80 -4.10
CA SER A 334 -8.39 -10.10 -4.65
C SER A 334 -6.89 -10.18 -4.95
N THR A 335 -6.31 -9.09 -5.48
CA THR A 335 -4.88 -9.00 -5.76
C THR A 335 -4.06 -9.03 -4.47
N LEU A 336 -4.46 -8.24 -3.47
CA LEU A 336 -3.78 -8.21 -2.18
C LEU A 336 -3.87 -9.56 -1.46
N ASN A 337 -5.05 -10.20 -1.48
CA ASN A 337 -5.27 -11.49 -0.86
C ASN A 337 -4.38 -12.57 -1.48
N SER A 338 -4.19 -12.58 -2.80
CA SER A 338 -3.26 -13.49 -3.48
C SER A 338 -1.81 -13.30 -3.01
N VAL A 339 -1.33 -12.05 -2.90
CA VAL A 339 0.02 -11.76 -2.39
C VAL A 339 0.18 -12.20 -0.94
N VAL A 340 -0.79 -11.86 -0.09
CA VAL A 340 -0.77 -12.26 1.33
C VAL A 340 -0.82 -13.77 1.45
N HIS A 341 -1.71 -14.45 0.72
CA HIS A 341 -1.81 -15.90 0.74
C HIS A 341 -0.47 -16.56 0.40
N TRP A 342 0.22 -16.06 -0.64
CA TRP A 342 1.55 -16.53 -1.02
C TRP A 342 2.58 -16.32 0.10
N ILE A 343 2.61 -15.15 0.75
CA ILE A 343 3.53 -14.88 1.87
C ILE A 343 3.37 -15.87 3.03
N TYR A 344 2.13 -16.29 3.33
CA TYR A 344 1.85 -17.19 4.47
C TYR A 344 1.90 -18.68 4.11
N ARG A 345 1.61 -19.04 2.86
CA ARG A 345 1.43 -20.44 2.43
C ARG A 345 2.43 -20.90 1.39
N GLY A 346 3.18 -19.98 0.76
CA GLY A 346 4.05 -20.27 -0.37
C GLY A 346 3.31 -20.67 -1.65
N GLU A 347 1.97 -20.61 -1.66
CA GLU A 347 1.13 -21.05 -2.76
C GLU A 347 0.62 -19.84 -3.57
N LEU A 348 0.89 -19.81 -4.88
CA LEU A 348 0.40 -18.76 -5.76
C LEU A 348 -1.05 -19.06 -6.16
N ARG A 349 -2.00 -18.30 -5.61
CA ARG A 349 -3.43 -18.33 -5.98
C ARG A 349 -3.79 -17.08 -6.76
N PHE A 350 -4.63 -17.24 -7.78
CA PHE A 350 -5.17 -16.14 -8.57
C PHE A 350 -6.50 -16.59 -9.20
N GLU A 351 -7.39 -15.63 -9.43
CA GLU A 351 -8.75 -15.90 -9.96
C GLU A 351 -8.73 -16.07 -11.49
N ASN A 352 -7.95 -15.24 -12.17
CA ASN A 352 -7.82 -15.21 -13.63
C ASN A 352 -6.47 -14.60 -14.03
N ALA A 353 -6.16 -14.61 -15.33
CA ALA A 353 -4.90 -14.08 -15.84
C ALA A 353 -4.74 -12.56 -15.58
N SER A 354 -5.83 -11.81 -15.55
CA SER A 354 -5.80 -10.36 -15.27
C SER A 354 -5.39 -10.10 -13.82
N ASN A 355 -5.99 -10.85 -12.89
CA ASN A 355 -5.57 -10.86 -11.49
C ASN A 355 -4.10 -11.27 -11.36
N LEU A 356 -3.62 -12.27 -12.10
CA LEU A 356 -2.21 -12.69 -12.06
C LEU A 356 -1.25 -11.58 -12.53
N CYS A 357 -1.59 -10.82 -13.58
CA CYS A 357 -0.82 -9.64 -13.98
C CYS A 357 -0.81 -8.57 -12.88
N LYS A 358 -1.95 -8.30 -12.24
CA LYS A 358 -2.03 -7.34 -11.12
C LYS A 358 -1.20 -7.80 -9.91
N VAL A 359 -1.21 -9.10 -9.59
CA VAL A 359 -0.40 -9.71 -8.53
C VAL A 359 1.08 -9.58 -8.84
N GLN A 360 1.48 -9.80 -10.09
CA GLN A 360 2.86 -9.60 -10.54
C GLN A 360 3.28 -8.14 -10.36
N SER A 361 2.48 -7.18 -10.82
CA SER A 361 2.82 -5.75 -10.71
C SER A 361 2.89 -5.30 -9.25
N LEU A 362 2.00 -5.79 -8.39
CA LEU A 362 2.03 -5.51 -6.96
C LEU A 362 3.26 -6.13 -6.28
N ALA A 363 3.64 -7.35 -6.67
CA ALA A 363 4.84 -8.00 -6.17
C ALA A 363 6.10 -7.20 -6.54
N GLU A 364 6.17 -6.64 -7.76
CA GLU A 364 7.25 -5.73 -8.16
C GLU A 364 7.25 -4.42 -7.36
N GLU A 365 6.08 -3.78 -7.19
CA GLU A 365 5.96 -2.55 -6.39
C GLU A 365 6.44 -2.76 -4.94
N LEU A 366 6.10 -3.91 -4.36
CA LEU A 366 6.56 -4.31 -3.03
C LEU A 366 7.97 -4.93 -3.04
N SER A 367 8.59 -5.09 -4.20
CA SER A 367 9.90 -5.74 -4.38
C SER A 367 9.99 -7.15 -3.76
N ILE A 368 8.92 -7.92 -3.90
CA ILE A 368 8.85 -9.36 -3.59
C ILE A 368 9.23 -10.12 -4.86
N ARG A 369 10.54 -10.28 -5.06
CA ARG A 369 11.11 -10.78 -6.32
C ARG A 369 10.63 -12.18 -6.68
N ASP A 370 10.71 -13.12 -5.74
CA ASP A 370 10.37 -14.52 -5.99
C ASP A 370 8.91 -14.69 -6.44
N LEU A 371 7.99 -13.88 -5.88
CA LEU A 371 6.59 -13.88 -6.28
C LEU A 371 6.42 -13.26 -7.68
N ALA A 372 7.07 -12.12 -7.95
CA ALA A 372 7.02 -11.49 -9.26
C ALA A 372 7.55 -12.43 -10.35
N GLU A 373 8.67 -13.11 -10.11
CA GLU A 373 9.28 -14.09 -11.00
C GLU A 373 8.37 -15.32 -11.19
N SER A 374 7.76 -15.83 -10.12
CA SER A 374 6.80 -16.94 -10.19
C SER A 374 5.57 -16.60 -11.04
N CYS A 375 5.01 -15.40 -10.86
CA CYS A 375 3.88 -14.93 -11.65
C CYS A 375 4.27 -14.75 -13.12
N LEU A 376 5.43 -14.12 -13.38
CA LEU A 376 5.95 -13.90 -14.73
C LEU A 376 6.21 -15.22 -15.46
N SER A 377 6.86 -16.17 -14.79
CA SER A 377 7.12 -17.50 -15.36
C SER A 377 5.81 -18.16 -15.76
N LYS A 378 4.78 -18.13 -14.90
CA LYS A 378 3.48 -18.75 -15.19
C LYS A 378 2.76 -18.07 -16.36
N LEU A 379 2.75 -16.74 -16.40
CA LEU A 379 2.19 -15.97 -17.52
C LEU A 379 2.91 -16.30 -18.84
N TYR A 380 4.24 -16.30 -18.81
CA TYR A 380 5.06 -16.57 -19.99
C TYR A 380 4.88 -18.00 -20.50
N THR A 381 5.00 -19.02 -19.64
CA THR A 381 4.89 -20.43 -20.05
C THR A 381 3.51 -20.71 -20.64
N SER A 382 2.45 -20.21 -20.01
CA SER A 382 1.09 -20.44 -20.51
C SER A 382 0.83 -19.73 -21.83
N ALA A 383 1.35 -18.51 -22.02
CA ALA A 383 1.24 -17.81 -23.31
C ALA A 383 2.06 -18.51 -24.41
N ARG A 384 3.29 -18.96 -24.09
CA ARG A 384 4.15 -19.73 -25.00
C ARG A 384 3.51 -21.04 -25.41
N ASP A 385 2.92 -21.79 -24.48
CA ASP A 385 2.25 -23.07 -24.75
C ASP A 385 0.98 -22.88 -25.59
N ALA A 386 0.27 -21.76 -25.42
CA ALA A 386 -0.86 -21.41 -26.27
C ALA A 386 -0.41 -21.09 -27.70
N LEU A 387 0.67 -20.29 -27.87
CA LEU A 387 1.27 -19.99 -29.18
C LEU A 387 1.75 -21.25 -29.88
N LYS A 388 2.45 -22.13 -29.16
CA LYS A 388 2.95 -23.38 -29.72
C LYS A 388 1.81 -24.25 -30.26
N ARG A 389 0.74 -24.43 -29.47
CA ARG A 389 -0.47 -25.15 -29.92
C ARG A 389 -1.11 -24.49 -31.14
N CYS A 390 -1.21 -23.16 -31.14
CA CYS A 390 -1.71 -22.38 -32.28
C CYS A 390 -0.94 -22.72 -33.57
N TYR A 391 0.41 -22.74 -33.49
CA TYR A 391 1.25 -23.07 -34.63
C TYR A 391 1.19 -24.56 -35.02
N ASP A 392 1.16 -25.47 -34.06
CA ASP A 392 1.07 -26.91 -34.30
C ASP A 392 -0.26 -27.28 -34.98
N GLU A 393 -1.34 -26.56 -34.68
CA GLU A 393 -2.68 -26.74 -35.26
C GLU A 393 -2.92 -25.92 -36.54
N GLY A 394 -1.97 -25.07 -36.94
CA GLY A 394 -2.12 -24.18 -38.09
C GLY A 394 -3.20 -23.10 -37.91
N ILE A 395 -3.50 -22.75 -36.65
CA ILE A 395 -4.46 -21.69 -36.29
C ILE A 395 -3.70 -20.36 -36.25
N GLY A 396 -4.29 -19.31 -36.82
CA GLY A 396 -3.71 -17.97 -36.77
C GLY A 396 -3.80 -17.35 -35.37
N ILE A 397 -2.82 -16.53 -35.00
CA ILE A 397 -2.79 -15.84 -33.69
C ILE A 397 -4.05 -14.99 -33.47
N GLN A 398 -4.59 -14.42 -34.56
CA GLN A 398 -5.82 -13.63 -34.52
C GLN A 398 -7.01 -14.43 -33.93
N THR A 399 -7.14 -15.70 -34.30
CA THR A 399 -8.21 -16.58 -33.77
C THR A 399 -8.05 -16.80 -32.27
N LEU A 400 -6.81 -16.92 -31.79
CA LEU A 400 -6.50 -17.07 -30.37
C LEU A 400 -6.80 -15.78 -29.57
N LEU A 401 -6.65 -14.60 -30.19
CA LEU A 401 -6.96 -13.32 -29.57
C LEU A 401 -8.44 -12.98 -29.54
N ILE A 402 -9.19 -13.34 -30.59
CA ILE A 402 -10.64 -13.09 -30.70
C ILE A 402 -11.44 -14.12 -29.90
N GLY A 403 -10.87 -15.32 -29.72
CA GLY A 403 -11.55 -16.47 -29.12
C GLY A 403 -12.42 -17.22 -30.13
N SER A 404 -12.71 -18.49 -29.82
CA SER A 404 -13.44 -19.40 -30.71
C SER A 404 -14.92 -19.05 -30.90
N GLU A 405 -15.48 -18.14 -30.10
CA GLU A 405 -16.92 -17.81 -30.11
C GLU A 405 -17.28 -16.64 -31.03
N GLY A 406 -16.35 -16.10 -31.83
CA GLY A 406 -16.65 -15.15 -32.92
C GLY A 406 -17.35 -13.85 -32.53
N THR A 407 -17.53 -13.61 -31.23
CA THR A 407 -18.17 -12.42 -30.67
C THR A 407 -17.04 -11.45 -30.38
N GLU A 408 -17.09 -10.22 -30.89
CA GLU A 408 -16.02 -9.22 -30.78
C GLU A 408 -15.63 -8.90 -29.31
N VAL A 409 -14.75 -9.71 -28.71
CA VAL A 409 -14.15 -9.48 -27.37
C VAL A 409 -12.89 -8.61 -27.52
N LEU A 410 -13.00 -7.49 -28.24
CA LEU A 410 -11.90 -6.51 -28.33
C LEU A 410 -12.13 -5.29 -27.44
N SER A 411 -13.17 -5.30 -26.62
CA SER A 411 -13.35 -4.23 -25.64
C SER A 411 -12.45 -4.49 -24.43
N PRO A 412 -11.44 -3.64 -24.14
CA PRO A 412 -10.55 -3.81 -22.99
C PRO A 412 -11.30 -3.76 -21.64
N THR A 413 -12.56 -3.33 -21.65
CA THR A 413 -13.47 -3.30 -20.50
C THR A 413 -14.13 -4.64 -20.17
N SER A 414 -14.08 -5.66 -21.04
CA SER A 414 -14.72 -6.97 -20.80
C SER A 414 -13.77 -8.06 -20.28
N LEU A 415 -12.70 -7.68 -19.57
CA LEU A 415 -11.72 -8.61 -18.96
C LEU A 415 -12.28 -9.46 -17.80
N ASN A 416 -13.59 -9.38 -17.53
CA ASN A 416 -14.25 -10.11 -16.45
C ASN A 416 -15.03 -11.36 -16.93
N SER A 417 -14.92 -11.77 -18.20
CA SER A 417 -15.53 -13.03 -18.63
C SER A 417 -14.76 -14.21 -18.05
N THR A 418 -15.47 -15.07 -17.33
CA THR A 418 -14.96 -16.26 -16.61
C THR A 418 -14.46 -17.38 -17.52
N GLN A 419 -14.15 -17.11 -18.79
CA GLN A 419 -13.64 -18.15 -19.68
C GLN A 419 -12.21 -18.54 -19.25
N PRO A 420 -11.99 -19.82 -18.90
CA PRO A 420 -10.72 -20.30 -18.34
C PRO A 420 -9.52 -20.24 -19.32
N ASN A 421 -9.75 -19.86 -20.59
CA ASN A 421 -8.72 -19.86 -21.63
C ASN A 421 -8.22 -18.46 -22.05
N ASN A 422 -8.63 -17.37 -21.41
CA ASN A 422 -8.20 -16.02 -21.80
C ASN A 422 -6.79 -15.62 -21.27
N MET A 423 -5.91 -16.58 -20.95
CA MET A 423 -4.57 -16.25 -20.47
C MET A 423 -3.71 -15.62 -21.56
N PHE A 424 -3.75 -16.18 -22.77
CA PHE A 424 -2.99 -15.66 -23.90
C PHE A 424 -3.38 -14.22 -24.25
N HIS A 425 -4.68 -13.96 -24.48
CA HIS A 425 -5.15 -12.62 -24.82
C HIS A 425 -4.91 -11.65 -23.67
N THR A 426 -5.08 -12.04 -22.40
CA THR A 426 -4.73 -11.15 -21.27
C THR A 426 -3.25 -10.78 -21.26
N VAL A 427 -2.34 -11.74 -21.46
CA VAL A 427 -0.89 -11.49 -21.54
C VAL A 427 -0.56 -10.58 -22.72
N PHE A 428 -1.15 -10.84 -23.89
CA PHE A 428 -0.99 -10.00 -25.09
C PHE A 428 -1.43 -8.57 -24.82
N MET A 429 -2.67 -8.38 -24.35
CA MET A 429 -3.21 -7.06 -24.06
C MET A 429 -2.44 -6.35 -22.95
N HIS A 430 -2.00 -7.06 -21.92
CA HIS A 430 -1.18 -6.50 -20.85
C HIS A 430 0.16 -5.97 -21.38
N ALA A 431 0.86 -6.75 -22.20
CA ALA A 431 2.13 -6.34 -22.81
C ALA A 431 2.00 -5.17 -23.79
N LEU A 432 0.89 -5.08 -24.52
CA LEU A 432 0.63 -3.99 -25.47
C LEU A 432 0.23 -2.69 -24.77
N THR A 433 -0.62 -2.78 -23.75
CA THR A 433 -1.29 -1.61 -23.13
C THR A 433 -0.63 -1.12 -21.84
N THR A 434 0.20 -1.91 -21.17
CA THR A 434 0.82 -1.51 -19.88
C THR A 434 2.20 -0.91 -20.13
N GLU A 435 2.51 0.24 -19.50
CA GLU A 435 3.78 0.95 -19.75
C GLU A 435 4.97 0.17 -19.19
N ASN A 436 4.78 -0.44 -18.02
CA ASN A 436 5.79 -1.20 -17.30
C ASN A 436 5.53 -2.71 -17.41
N ALA A 437 5.03 -3.19 -18.54
CA ALA A 437 4.89 -4.62 -18.74
C ALA A 437 6.27 -5.30 -18.71
N PRO A 438 6.42 -6.51 -18.17
CA PRO A 438 7.70 -7.22 -18.14
C PRO A 438 8.30 -7.39 -19.54
N ASP A 439 9.59 -7.08 -19.69
CA ASP A 439 10.31 -7.16 -20.97
C ASP A 439 10.15 -8.53 -21.64
N LEU A 440 10.19 -9.61 -20.85
CA LEU A 440 10.02 -10.96 -21.36
C LEU A 440 8.66 -11.19 -22.05
N LEU A 441 7.58 -10.61 -21.51
CA LEU A 441 6.25 -10.68 -22.13
C LEU A 441 6.17 -9.77 -23.36
N GLN A 442 6.77 -8.58 -23.30
CA GLN A 442 6.85 -7.69 -24.47
C GLN A 442 7.62 -8.37 -25.62
N GLU A 443 8.73 -9.04 -25.34
CA GLU A 443 9.50 -9.77 -26.34
C GLU A 443 8.72 -10.92 -26.95
N LEU A 444 8.05 -11.75 -26.12
CA LEU A 444 7.19 -12.84 -26.59
C LEU A 444 6.12 -12.32 -27.57
N VAL A 445 5.43 -11.24 -27.21
CA VAL A 445 4.37 -10.64 -28.03
C VAL A 445 4.93 -10.05 -29.32
N ALA A 446 6.03 -9.30 -29.25
CA ALA A 446 6.66 -8.72 -30.43
C ALA A 446 7.18 -9.80 -31.40
N ASP A 447 7.77 -10.87 -30.87
CA ASP A 447 8.24 -12.00 -31.67
C ASP A 447 7.10 -12.76 -32.32
N SER A 448 5.98 -12.91 -31.63
CA SER A 448 4.77 -13.58 -32.13
C SER A 448 4.13 -12.80 -33.28
N ILE A 449 3.92 -11.48 -33.11
CA ILE A 449 3.37 -10.60 -34.16
C ILE A 449 4.30 -10.60 -35.38
N ALA A 450 5.62 -10.48 -35.17
CA ALA A 450 6.59 -10.48 -36.25
C ALA A 450 6.76 -11.85 -36.92
N PHE A 451 6.44 -12.95 -36.23
CA PHE A 451 6.47 -14.30 -36.81
C PHE A 451 5.31 -14.51 -37.79
N GLU A 452 4.11 -14.12 -37.38
CA GLU A 452 2.90 -14.21 -38.20
C GLU A 452 3.07 -13.36 -39.47
N GLY A 453 3.49 -12.10 -39.30
CA GLY A 453 3.64 -11.16 -40.41
C GLY A 453 2.33 -10.81 -41.11
N ASP A 454 1.19 -11.08 -40.47
CA ASP A 454 -0.13 -10.74 -40.96
C ASP A 454 -0.45 -9.26 -40.68
N SER A 455 -0.75 -8.49 -41.74
CA SER A 455 -1.15 -7.09 -41.64
C SER A 455 -2.49 -6.94 -40.93
N GLY A 456 -3.42 -7.89 -41.11
CA GLY A 456 -4.73 -7.85 -40.46
C GLY A 456 -4.62 -7.93 -38.94
N LEU A 457 -3.71 -8.78 -38.43
CA LEU A 457 -3.39 -8.84 -37.01
C LEU A 457 -2.81 -7.51 -36.49
N TYR A 458 -1.91 -6.86 -37.24
CA TYR A 458 -1.33 -5.58 -36.83
C TYR A 458 -2.40 -4.48 -36.77
N ASP A 459 -3.22 -4.37 -37.82
CA ASP A 459 -4.32 -3.38 -37.90
C ASP A 459 -5.31 -3.55 -36.74
N LEU A 460 -5.58 -4.80 -36.35
CA LEU A 460 -6.43 -5.11 -35.20
C LEU A 460 -5.85 -4.58 -33.87
N LEU A 461 -4.53 -4.70 -33.72
CA LEU A 461 -3.80 -4.42 -32.50
C LEU A 461 -3.34 -2.96 -32.40
N GLU A 462 -3.22 -2.24 -33.53
CA GLU A 462 -2.61 -0.91 -33.63
C GLU A 462 -3.14 0.08 -32.56
N LYS A 463 -4.46 0.09 -32.35
CA LYS A 463 -5.12 0.95 -31.34
C LYS A 463 -4.69 0.71 -29.89
N TYR A 464 -4.08 -0.43 -29.59
CA TYR A 464 -3.61 -0.81 -28.25
C TYR A 464 -2.09 -0.74 -28.11
N ILE A 465 -1.36 -0.68 -29.23
CA ILE A 465 0.10 -0.70 -29.23
C ILE A 465 0.62 0.65 -28.73
N LYS A 466 1.29 0.65 -27.58
CA LYS A 466 2.05 1.81 -27.12
C LYS A 466 3.26 2.10 -28.04
N PRO A 467 3.72 3.36 -28.15
CA PRO A 467 4.86 3.72 -29.01
C PRO A 467 6.15 2.94 -28.73
N SER A 468 6.42 2.63 -27.45
CA SER A 468 7.56 1.80 -27.03
C SER A 468 7.47 0.39 -27.62
N MET A 469 6.29 -0.20 -27.60
CA MET A 469 6.02 -1.53 -28.13
C MET A 469 6.02 -1.54 -29.67
N GLN A 470 5.50 -0.49 -30.31
CA GLN A 470 5.53 -0.32 -31.77
C GLN A 470 6.97 -0.42 -32.30
N SER A 471 7.90 0.31 -31.67
CA SER A 471 9.31 0.31 -32.03
C SER A 471 9.94 -1.09 -31.90
N ARG A 472 9.54 -1.86 -30.89
CA ARG A 472 9.99 -3.25 -30.70
C ARG A 472 9.45 -4.16 -31.81
N ILE A 473 8.17 -4.07 -32.13
CA ILE A 473 7.52 -4.86 -33.19
C ILE A 473 8.18 -4.57 -34.54
N VAL A 474 8.37 -3.30 -34.91
CA VAL A 474 9.03 -2.90 -36.16
C VAL A 474 10.45 -3.47 -36.24
N ARG A 475 11.23 -3.40 -35.15
CA ARG A 475 12.58 -3.98 -35.11
C ARG A 475 12.56 -5.49 -35.37
N LYS A 476 11.62 -6.22 -34.75
CA LYS A 476 11.48 -7.66 -34.95
C LYS A 476 11.03 -8.00 -36.38
N LEU A 477 10.11 -7.22 -36.95
CA LEU A 477 9.67 -7.34 -38.35
C LEU A 477 10.83 -7.12 -39.33
N LEU A 478 11.65 -6.09 -39.14
CA LEU A 478 12.81 -5.83 -40.00
C LEU A 478 13.84 -6.96 -39.92
N THR A 479 14.10 -7.46 -38.70
CA THR A 479 15.05 -8.57 -38.48
C THR A 479 14.58 -9.87 -39.15
N LYS A 480 13.27 -10.16 -39.13
CA LYS A 480 12.70 -11.36 -39.76
C LYS A 480 12.46 -11.20 -41.26
N GLY A 481 12.02 -10.02 -41.70
CA GLY A 481 11.78 -9.69 -43.11
C GLY A 481 13.07 -9.72 -43.92
N SER A 482 14.17 -9.23 -43.34
CA SER A 482 15.52 -9.35 -43.91
C SER A 482 15.99 -10.82 -44.04
N ILE A 483 15.29 -11.81 -43.48
CA ILE A 483 15.62 -13.23 -43.65
C ILE A 483 14.75 -13.89 -44.75
N ARG A 484 13.51 -13.44 -44.98
CA ARG A 484 12.63 -14.03 -46.00
C ARG A 484 13.03 -13.62 -47.42
N THR A 485 13.56 -12.41 -47.63
CA THR A 485 14.01 -11.94 -48.96
C THR A 485 15.26 -12.66 -49.48
N PHE A 486 16.08 -13.26 -48.60
CA PHE A 486 17.25 -14.06 -49.01
C PHE A 486 16.96 -15.56 -49.17
N ALA A 487 15.84 -16.06 -48.64
CA ALA A 487 15.49 -17.48 -48.70
C ALA A 487 14.77 -17.87 -50.00
N THR A 488 14.13 -16.94 -50.69
CA THR A 488 13.46 -17.18 -51.99
C THR A 488 14.30 -16.78 -53.20
N ALA A 489 15.48 -16.20 -53.00
CA ALA A 489 16.38 -15.77 -54.09
C ALA A 489 17.40 -16.85 -54.51
N LYS A 490 17.17 -18.13 -54.20
CA LYS A 490 18.07 -19.23 -54.56
C LYS A 490 17.39 -20.30 -55.42
N VAL A 491 17.79 -20.27 -56.69
CA VAL A 491 17.87 -21.35 -57.68
C VAL A 491 16.55 -21.68 -58.42
N GLU A 492 16.24 -20.89 -59.44
CA GLU A 492 15.89 -21.50 -60.74
C GLU A 492 17.21 -22.04 -61.32
N PRO A 493 17.33 -23.36 -61.57
CA PRO A 493 18.36 -23.84 -62.47
C PRO A 493 17.95 -23.48 -63.90
N ASP A 494 18.74 -22.65 -64.56
CA ASP A 494 18.72 -22.55 -66.02
C ASP A 494 19.06 -23.94 -66.59
N GLU A 495 18.09 -24.48 -67.34
CA GLU A 495 18.13 -25.53 -68.38
C GLU A 495 18.77 -26.90 -68.09
#